data_AF-A0A7S4KDX0-F1
#
_entry.id   AF-A0A7S4KDX0-F1
#
_cell.length_a   1.000
_cell.length_b   1.000
_cell.length_c   1.000
_cell.angle_alpha   90.00
_cell.angle_beta   90.00
_cell.angle_gamma   90.00
#
_symmetry.space_group_name_H-M   'P 1'
#
loop_
_entity.id
_entity.type
_entity.pdbx_description
1 polymer ?
#
loop_
_entity_poly.entity_id
_entity_poly.type
_entity_poly.pdbx_seq_one_letter_code
_entity_poly.pdbx_strand_id
1 'polypeptide(L)'
;ATVTLGEKSMAQRYENLQGEQSKSFYLQYSFPPFSVGEVGRNGAPGRREIGHGNLAERALKAAMPSVSDFPYVARVESLITESCGSSSMASVCGGWLAMAAA
;
A
#
# COMPACT_ATOMS: atom_id res chain seq x y z
N ALA A 1 9.21 -1.39 -3.96
CA ALA A 1 8.17 -0.70 -3.17
C ALA A 1 8.80 0.58 -2.64
N THR A 2 8.02 1.66 -2.59
CA THR A 2 8.52 2.98 -2.21
C THR A 2 7.67 3.47 -1.04
N VAL A 3 8.33 4.00 0.00
CA VAL A 3 7.65 4.59 1.15
C VAL A 3 7.76 6.10 1.06
N THR A 4 6.64 6.79 1.30
CA THR A 4 6.58 8.24 1.42
C THR A 4 6.09 8.57 2.82
N LEU A 5 6.86 9.37 3.54
CA LEU A 5 6.49 9.93 4.84
C LEU A 5 5.89 11.31 4.63
N GLY A 6 4.73 11.55 5.23
CA GLY A 6 4.00 12.80 5.14
C GLY A 6 3.54 13.29 6.50
N GLU A 7 3.05 14.53 6.52
CA GLU A 7 2.42 15.12 7.69
C GLU A 7 1.00 14.58 7.90
N LYS A 8 0.41 14.86 9.07
CA LYS A 8 -0.97 14.46 9.41
C LYS A 8 -2.02 14.93 8.39
N SER A 9 -1.76 16.04 7.69
CA SER A 9 -2.62 16.57 6.62
C SER A 9 -2.73 15.63 5.41
N MET A 10 -1.76 14.74 5.21
CA MET A 10 -1.71 13.76 4.12
C MET A 10 -2.36 12.42 4.46
N ALA A 11 -2.98 12.31 5.64
CA ALA A 11 -3.72 11.13 6.05
C ALA A 11 -4.93 10.90 5.12
N GLN A 12 -5.20 9.64 4.79
CA GLN A 12 -6.34 9.30 3.94
C GLN A 12 -7.62 9.44 4.76
N ARG A 13 -8.43 10.45 4.47
CA ARG A 13 -9.78 10.62 5.03
C ARG A 13 -10.75 9.67 4.33
N TYR A 14 -11.55 8.95 5.09
CA TYR A 14 -12.62 8.12 4.56
C TYR A 14 -13.86 8.25 5.44
N GLU A 15 -15.01 8.32 4.77
CA GLU A 15 -16.31 8.45 5.41
C GLU A 15 -17.08 7.16 5.21
N ASN A 16 -17.39 6.48 6.31
CA ASN A 16 -18.17 5.25 6.33
C ASN A 16 -19.46 5.48 7.13
N LEU A 17 -20.31 4.46 7.21
CA LEU A 17 -21.55 4.51 8.00
C LEU A 17 -21.33 4.87 9.49
N GLN A 18 -20.12 4.65 9.99
CA GLN A 18 -19.71 4.96 11.37
C GLN A 18 -19.21 6.41 11.56
N GLY A 19 -19.24 7.22 10.51
CA GLY A 19 -18.73 8.59 10.49
C GLY A 19 -17.39 8.74 9.78
N GLU A 20 -16.79 9.92 9.95
CA GLU A 20 -15.53 10.29 9.33
C GLU A 20 -14.33 9.75 10.13
N GLN A 21 -13.41 9.06 9.44
CA GLN A 21 -12.18 8.54 9.99
C GLN A 21 -10.99 8.92 9.12
N SER A 22 -9.78 8.85 9.70
CA SER A 22 -8.53 9.11 9.00
C SER A 22 -7.56 7.95 9.15
N LYS A 23 -6.85 7.64 8.06
CA LYS A 23 -5.87 6.56 7.98
C LYS A 23 -4.47 7.14 7.85
N SER A 24 -3.64 6.91 8.86
CA SER A 24 -2.22 7.31 8.86
C SER A 24 -1.31 6.34 8.10
N PHE A 25 -1.78 5.13 7.81
CA PHE A 25 -1.04 4.12 7.05
C PHE A 25 -1.91 3.54 5.97
N TYR A 26 -1.46 3.62 4.72
CA TYR A 26 -2.17 3.04 3.58
C TYR A 26 -1.20 2.52 2.52
N LEU A 27 -1.58 1.41 1.89
CA LEU A 27 -0.78 0.77 0.84
C LEU A 27 -1.53 0.82 -0.49
N GLN A 28 -0.86 1.36 -1.50
CA GLN A 28 -1.32 1.39 -2.88
C GLN A 28 -0.59 0.30 -3.66
N TYR A 29 -1.36 -0.65 -4.19
CA TYR A 29 -0.86 -1.77 -4.97
C TYR A 29 -1.25 -1.56 -6.44
N SER A 30 -0.25 -1.60 -7.33
CA SER A 30 -0.42 -1.39 -8.77
C SER A 30 0.09 -2.59 -9.54
N PHE A 31 -0.77 -3.18 -10.37
CA PHE A 31 -0.46 -4.35 -11.18
C PHE A 31 -0.63 -4.03 -12.67
N PRO A 32 0.37 -3.40 -13.30
CA PRO A 32 0.32 -3.11 -14.72
C PRO A 32 0.42 -4.39 -15.56
N PRO A 33 -0.19 -4.43 -16.75
CA PRO A 33 -0.24 -5.63 -17.60
C PRO A 33 1.15 -6.06 -18.10
N PHE A 34 2.09 -5.11 -18.24
CA PHE A 34 3.46 -5.44 -18.63
C PHE A 34 4.16 -6.35 -17.60
N SER A 35 3.68 -6.39 -16.35
CA SER A 35 4.29 -7.23 -15.30
C SER A 35 4.19 -8.73 -15.59
N VAL A 36 3.30 -9.14 -16.49
CA VAL A 36 3.16 -10.52 -17.00
C VAL A 36 3.55 -10.64 -18.48
N GLY A 37 4.13 -9.59 -19.07
CA GLY A 37 4.50 -9.55 -20.48
C GLY A 37 3.32 -9.36 -21.44
N GLU A 38 2.15 -8.96 -20.94
CA GLU A 38 0.95 -8.74 -21.77
C GLU A 38 0.68 -7.25 -21.97
N VAL A 39 -0.12 -6.94 -23.01
CA VAL A 39 -0.69 -5.61 -23.21
C VAL A 39 -2.09 -5.54 -22.59
N GLY A 40 -2.45 -4.41 -21.98
CA GLY A 40 -3.72 -4.27 -21.31
C GLY A 40 -4.09 -2.82 -21.03
N ARG A 41 -5.31 -2.61 -20.54
CA ARG A 41 -5.80 -1.28 -20.20
C ARG A 41 -5.16 -0.78 -18.91
N ASN A 42 -4.41 0.31 -19.00
CA ASN A 42 -3.96 1.07 -17.84
C ASN A 42 -5.09 2.01 -17.39
N GLY A 43 -5.38 2.06 -16.09
CA GLY A 43 -6.45 2.90 -15.56
C GLY A 43 -6.71 2.67 -14.08
N ALA A 44 -7.96 2.86 -13.68
CA ALA A 44 -8.38 2.70 -12.29
C ALA A 44 -8.15 1.26 -11.79
N PRO A 45 -7.74 1.10 -10.52
CA PRO A 45 -7.43 -0.21 -9.96
C PRO A 45 -8.67 -1.10 -9.91
N GLY A 46 -8.49 -2.35 -10.30
CA GLY A 46 -9.50 -3.39 -10.21
C GLY A 46 -9.67 -3.93 -8.79
N ARG A 47 -10.69 -4.77 -8.59
CA ARG A 47 -10.97 -5.40 -7.29
C ARG A 47 -9.79 -6.25 -6.78
N ARG A 48 -9.07 -6.92 -7.68
CA ARG A 48 -7.90 -7.74 -7.33
C ARG A 48 -6.77 -6.90 -6.75
N GLU A 49 -6.48 -5.76 -7.36
CA GLU A 49 -5.42 -4.85 -6.91
C GLU A 49 -5.74 -4.25 -5.54
N ILE A 50 -6.99 -3.82 -5.35
CA ILE A 50 -7.48 -3.33 -4.05
C ILE A 50 -7.42 -4.44 -2.99
N GLY A 51 -7.80 -5.67 -3.34
CA GLY A 51 -7.74 -6.82 -2.43
C GLY A 51 -6.31 -7.18 -2.01
N HIS A 52 -5.38 -7.23 -2.96
CA HIS A 52 -3.96 -7.47 -2.68
C HIS A 52 -3.34 -6.34 -1.86
N GLY A 53 -3.69 -5.08 -2.18
CA GLY A 53 -3.26 -3.91 -1.40
C GLY A 53 -3.73 -4.00 0.04
N ASN A 54 -5.01 -4.29 0.28
CA ASN A 54 -5.56 -4.47 1.62
C ASN A 54 -4.93 -5.65 2.38
N LEU A 55 -4.59 -6.75 1.69
CA LEU A 55 -3.90 -7.88 2.30
C LEU A 55 -2.52 -7.44 2.80
N ALA A 56 -1.73 -6.80 1.94
CA ALA A 56 -0.39 -6.36 2.28
C ALA A 56 -0.40 -5.28 3.38
N GLU A 57 -1.37 -4.37 3.32
CA GLU A 57 -1.55 -3.34 4.34
C GLU A 57 -1.87 -3.94 5.70
N ARG A 58 -2.78 -4.92 5.79
CA ARG A 58 -3.12 -5.59 7.05
C ARG A 58 -1.93 -6.32 7.65
N ALA A 59 -1.09 -6.93 6.82
CA ALA A 59 0.12 -7.61 7.27
C ALA A 59 1.14 -6.62 7.86
N LEU A 60 1.39 -5.50 7.18
CA LEU A 60 2.37 -4.49 7.62
C LEU A 60 1.88 -3.63 8.78
N LYS A 61 0.56 -3.39 8.89
CA LYS A 61 -0.03 -2.58 9.96
C LYS A 61 0.26 -3.14 11.36
N ALA A 62 0.42 -4.46 11.50
CA ALA A 62 0.76 -5.08 12.77
C ALA A 62 2.18 -4.71 13.27
N ALA A 63 3.06 -4.32 12.36
CA ALA A 63 4.44 -3.97 12.68
C ALA A 63 4.69 -2.45 12.65
N MET A 64 3.65 -1.64 12.41
CA MET A 64 3.74 -0.18 12.46
C MET A 64 3.80 0.33 13.90
N PRO A 65 4.69 1.29 14.22
CA PRO A 65 4.73 1.93 15.52
C PRO A 65 3.48 2.76 15.79
N SER A 66 3.27 3.10 17.07
CA SER A 66 2.15 3.93 17.50
C SER A 66 2.30 5.38 16.97
N VAL A 67 1.19 6.10 16.84
CA VAL A 67 1.21 7.50 16.36
C VAL A 67 1.94 8.44 17.33
N SER A 68 2.05 8.08 18.61
CA SER A 68 2.83 8.85 19.59
C SER A 68 4.34 8.71 19.37
N ASP A 69 4.80 7.52 18.97
CA ASP A 69 6.23 7.26 18.75
C ASP A 69 6.65 7.68 17.33
N PHE A 70 5.72 7.61 16.38
CA PHE A 70 5.95 7.93 14.97
C PHE A 70 4.81 8.81 14.42
N PRO A 71 4.93 10.15 14.54
CA PRO A 71 3.85 11.07 14.19
C PRO A 71 3.78 11.39 12.68
N TYR A 72 4.14 10.44 11.82
CA TYR A 72 4.11 10.58 10.37
C TYR A 72 3.01 9.72 9.74
N VAL A 73 2.51 10.18 8.60
CA VAL A 73 1.65 9.39 7.71
C VAL A 73 2.57 8.63 6.76
N ALA A 74 2.42 7.31 6.72
CA ALA A 74 3.22 6.46 5.83
C ALA A 74 2.35 5.94 4.69
N ARG A 75 2.72 6.34 3.47
CA ARG A 75 2.16 5.79 2.23
C ARG A 75 3.15 4.79 1.64
N VAL A 76 2.70 3.56 1.41
CA VAL A 76 3.50 2.54 0.73
C VAL A 76 2.96 2.34 -0.68
N GLU A 77 3.79 2.56 -1.68
CA GLU A 77 3.47 2.28 -3.08
C GLU A 77 4.19 1.00 -3.54
N SER A 78 3.41 0.01 -3.96
CA SER A 78 3.89 -1.26 -4.48
C SER A 78 3.57 -1.36 -5.96
N LEU A 79 4.54 -0.97 -6.78
CA LEU A 79 4.52 -1.20 -8.22
C LEU A 79 5.06 -2.61 -8.51
N ILE A 80 4.23 -3.46 -9.10
CA ILE A 80 4.64 -4.79 -9.53
C ILE A 80 5.25 -4.70 -10.92
N THR A 81 6.56 -4.91 -11.02
CA THR A 81 7.30 -4.87 -12.30
C THR A 81 7.32 -6.22 -12.99
N GLU A 82 7.28 -7.31 -12.24
CA GLU A 82 7.29 -8.69 -12.73
C GLU A 82 6.41 -9.55 -11.84
N SER A 83 5.70 -10.53 -12.43
CA SER A 83 4.81 -11.42 -11.70
C SER A 83 4.84 -12.84 -12.25
N CYS A 84 5.48 -13.74 -11.50
CA CYS A 84 5.43 -15.20 -11.72
C CYS A 84 4.98 -15.92 -10.43
N GLY A 85 4.00 -15.35 -9.71
CA GLY A 85 3.55 -15.88 -8.42
C GLY A 85 2.84 -14.86 -7.55
N SER A 86 2.87 -15.07 -6.23
CA SER A 86 2.21 -14.21 -5.24
C SER A 86 2.89 -12.85 -5.11
N SER A 87 2.57 -11.94 -6.03
CA SER A 87 3.03 -10.55 -6.02
C SER A 87 2.57 -9.78 -4.78
N SER A 88 1.48 -10.19 -4.12
CA SER A 88 1.03 -9.62 -2.85
C SER A 88 1.99 -9.91 -1.70
N MET A 89 2.62 -11.10 -1.65
CA MET A 89 3.66 -11.40 -0.67
C MET A 89 4.95 -10.65 -0.99
N ALA A 90 5.28 -10.46 -2.27
CA ALA A 90 6.38 -9.59 -2.67
C ALA A 90 6.15 -8.14 -2.20
N SER A 91 4.90 -7.65 -2.25
CA SER A 91 4.53 -6.34 -1.69
C SER A 91 4.71 -6.27 -0.18
N VAL A 92 4.42 -7.33 0.57
CA VAL A 92 4.65 -7.37 2.02
C VAL A 92 6.14 -7.29 2.33
N CYS A 93 6.95 -8.19 1.75
CA CYS A 93 8.40 -8.23 2.00
C CYS A 93 9.08 -6.94 1.55
N GLY A 94 8.78 -6.48 0.34
CA GLY A 94 9.34 -5.24 -0.20
C GLY A 94 8.85 -4.00 0.55
N GLY A 95 7.59 -3.99 1.00
CA GLY A 95 7.03 -2.92 1.83
C GLY A 95 7.73 -2.83 3.19
N TRP A 96 7.97 -3.97 3.85
CA TRP A 96 8.72 -4.02 5.11
C TRP A 96 10.13 -3.47 4.96
N LEU A 97 10.87 -3.92 3.94
CA LEU A 97 12.23 -3.44 3.68
C LEU A 97 12.25 -1.93 3.38
N ALA A 98 11.29 -1.46 2.59
CA ALA A 98 11.20 -0.04 2.26
C ALA A 98 10.81 0.82 3.48
N MET A 99 10.00 0.28 4.41
CA MET A 99 9.69 0.95 5.67
C MET A 99 10.88 0.98 6.63
N ALA A 100 11.66 -0.10 6.70
CA ALA A 100 12.85 -0.16 7.54
C ALA A 100 13.99 0.74 7.02
N ALA A 101 13.98 1.07 5.73
CA ALA A 101 14.96 1.93 5.09
C ALA A 101 14.56 3.43 5.06
N ALA A 102 13.30 3.75 5.35
CA ALA A 102 12.75 5.11 5.34
C ALA A 102 12.85 5.76 6.73
#